data_AF-A0A2K3IXG3-F1
#
_entry.id   AF-A0A2K3IXG3-F1
#
_cell.length_a   1.000
_cell.length_b   1.000
_cell.length_c   1.000
_cell.angle_alpha   90.00
_cell.angle_beta   90.00
_cell.angle_gamma   90.00
#
_symmetry.space_group_name_H-M   'P 1'
#
loop_
_entity.id
_entity.type
_entity.pdbx_description
1 polymer ?
#
loop_
_entity_poly.entity_id
_entity_poly.type
_entity_poly.pdbx_seq_one_letter_code
_entity_poly.pdbx_strand_id
1 'polypeptide(L)'
;MEEIKNGQGEVTSDYKIDALKERVKELNCLYSLTSVVKDNNLSFDEALQKIITLIPPAWQYPDITCAKITIDGRKYKTKNYKETKWSQVSNIISNNKKIGTLEVYYNEERPEIDEGPFLIDERRLIDAIADLIGKYYDDSKIKREFEKQLKEIDKYQITERFKPTEGKKQDWEVVIDLLIKTDPRTLLRITRKMVYYLYRFENEKITRLLANICPIDRTATSSQWCGINMPNPRQDLESLKSIQKQIFEIAKESIPPEEISNMFQDWLKQDKARPLLLASQKPGTALVEITDELNRFFDQEDVEKTLSEEDRKTVRTAFIRRFFTDRLEYVNVAKDYIKLSDFIFLLNHVVGPAQGYGKFGGKTSGVFLAEKILKEAKEKEETLKDIVFPRSWYVTSDTILNFVHYNDLDEAFHIKYL
;
A
#
# COMPACT_ATOMS: atom_id res chain seq x y z
N MET A 1 -42.15 -2.99 -54.46
CA MET A 1 -41.03 -2.02 -54.49
C MET A 1 -41.16 -1.22 -53.21
N GLU A 2 -40.32 -1.31 -52.19
CA GLU A 2 -38.94 -1.78 -52.12
C GLU A 2 -38.65 -1.98 -50.61
N GLU A 3 -38.32 -3.21 -50.19
CA GLU A 3 -37.80 -3.48 -48.85
C GLU A 3 -36.32 -3.10 -48.83
N ILE A 4 -35.96 -2.02 -48.13
CA ILE A 4 -34.56 -1.59 -47.96
C ILE A 4 -34.15 -1.73 -46.49
N LYS A 5 -33.40 -2.83 -46.25
CA LYS A 5 -32.23 -2.98 -45.36
C LYS A 5 -32.34 -2.54 -43.89
N ASN A 6 -32.75 -3.49 -43.05
CA ASN A 6 -32.26 -3.62 -41.67
C ASN A 6 -30.87 -4.29 -41.65
N GLY A 7 -29.79 -3.52 -41.82
CA GLY A 7 -28.42 -4.08 -41.84
C GLY A 7 -27.34 -3.25 -41.13
N GLN A 8 -27.68 -2.11 -40.50
CA GLN A 8 -26.69 -1.22 -39.89
C GLN A 8 -26.67 -1.24 -38.34
N GLY A 9 -27.63 -1.91 -37.69
CA GLY A 9 -27.74 -1.98 -36.23
C GLY A 9 -26.91 -3.06 -35.54
N GLU A 10 -26.70 -4.23 -36.17
CA GLU A 10 -25.96 -5.34 -35.55
C GLU A 10 -24.44 -5.10 -35.56
N VAL A 11 -23.92 -4.59 -36.68
CA VAL A 11 -22.47 -4.40 -36.89
C VAL A 11 -21.87 -3.42 -35.86
N THR A 12 -22.58 -2.35 -35.50
CA THR A 12 -22.08 -1.34 -34.55
C THR A 12 -22.12 -1.78 -33.09
N SER A 13 -22.96 -2.77 -32.75
CA SER A 13 -23.00 -3.39 -31.42
C SER A 13 -21.83 -4.36 -31.23
N ASP A 14 -21.54 -5.19 -32.23
CA ASP A 14 -20.45 -6.16 -32.17
C ASP A 14 -19.07 -5.50 -32.06
N TYR A 15 -18.82 -4.42 -32.82
CA TYR A 15 -17.56 -3.66 -32.70
C TYR A 15 -17.34 -3.09 -31.29
N LYS A 16 -18.40 -2.64 -30.60
CA LYS A 16 -18.30 -2.14 -29.22
C LYS A 16 -18.03 -3.25 -28.22
N ILE A 17 -18.64 -4.42 -28.43
CA ILE A 17 -18.44 -5.59 -27.57
C ILE A 17 -17.01 -6.12 -27.71
N ASP A 18 -16.48 -6.17 -28.92
CA ASP A 18 -15.12 -6.67 -29.16
C ASP A 18 -14.04 -5.71 -28.64
N ALA A 19 -14.21 -4.39 -28.82
CA ALA A 19 -13.32 -3.41 -28.19
C ALA A 19 -13.32 -3.51 -26.65
N LEU A 20 -14.48 -3.80 -26.05
CA LEU A 20 -14.59 -3.99 -24.60
C LEU A 20 -13.87 -5.27 -24.14
N LYS A 21 -13.98 -6.37 -24.90
CA LYS A 21 -13.27 -7.62 -24.59
C LYS A 21 -11.76 -7.44 -24.64
N GLU A 22 -11.24 -6.77 -25.66
CA GLU A 22 -9.80 -6.49 -25.78
C GLU A 22 -9.31 -5.62 -24.61
N ARG A 23 -10.10 -4.62 -24.20
CA ARG A 23 -9.75 -3.79 -23.03
C ARG A 23 -9.77 -4.57 -21.71
N VAL A 24 -10.69 -5.53 -21.55
CA VAL A 24 -10.73 -6.42 -20.38
C VAL A 24 -9.49 -7.32 -20.34
N LYS A 25 -9.06 -7.87 -21.48
CA LYS A 25 -7.83 -8.67 -21.57
C LYS A 25 -6.60 -7.85 -21.15
N GLU A 26 -6.47 -6.63 -21.66
CA GLU A 26 -5.38 -5.73 -21.32
C GLU A 26 -5.33 -5.41 -19.83
N LEU A 27 -6.47 -5.04 -19.24
CA LEU A 27 -6.57 -4.74 -17.81
C LEU A 27 -6.21 -5.97 -16.96
N ASN A 28 -6.76 -7.14 -17.28
CA ASN A 28 -6.45 -8.38 -16.56
C ASN A 28 -4.96 -8.73 -16.62
N CYS A 29 -4.30 -8.48 -17.76
CA CYS A 29 -2.86 -8.65 -17.90
C CYS A 29 -2.09 -7.71 -16.97
N LEU A 30 -2.39 -6.40 -17.01
CA LEU A 30 -1.72 -5.41 -16.16
C LEU A 30 -1.94 -5.65 -14.65
N TYR A 31 -3.16 -6.03 -14.24
CA TYR A 31 -3.44 -6.42 -12.85
C TYR A 31 -2.66 -7.68 -12.44
N SER A 32 -2.62 -8.70 -13.30
CA SER A 32 -1.88 -9.93 -13.02
C SER A 32 -0.37 -9.66 -12.93
N LEU A 33 0.18 -8.84 -13.82
CA LEU A 33 1.58 -8.44 -13.80
C LEU A 33 1.96 -7.68 -12.52
N THR A 34 1.12 -6.71 -12.11
CA THR A 34 1.36 -5.97 -10.86
C THR A 34 1.29 -6.88 -9.63
N SER A 35 0.45 -7.92 -9.62
CA SER A 35 0.43 -8.91 -8.54
C SER A 35 1.73 -9.73 -8.46
N VAL A 36 2.29 -10.15 -9.61
CA VAL A 36 3.55 -10.90 -9.68
C VAL A 36 4.74 -10.03 -9.24
N VAL A 37 4.74 -8.76 -9.63
CA VAL A 37 5.79 -7.77 -9.25
C VAL A 37 5.75 -7.47 -7.75
N LYS A 38 4.57 -7.47 -7.12
CA LYS A 38 4.39 -7.21 -5.67
C LYS A 38 4.66 -8.42 -4.77
N ASP A 39 4.72 -9.63 -5.34
CA ASP A 39 4.95 -10.85 -4.58
C ASP A 39 6.43 -10.96 -4.14
N ASN A 40 6.68 -10.64 -2.87
CA ASN A 40 8.03 -10.63 -2.29
C ASN A 40 8.64 -12.03 -2.08
N ASN A 41 7.87 -13.09 -2.28
CA ASN A 41 8.33 -14.48 -2.12
C ASN A 41 8.97 -15.03 -3.40
N LEU A 42 8.78 -14.37 -4.54
CA LEU A 42 9.37 -14.78 -5.80
C LEU A 42 10.75 -14.18 -5.98
N SER A 43 11.68 -15.00 -6.47
CA SER A 43 12.92 -14.48 -7.01
C SER A 43 12.64 -13.70 -8.30
N PHE A 44 13.51 -12.75 -8.62
CA PHE A 44 13.42 -11.97 -9.86
C PHE A 44 13.26 -12.84 -11.12
N ASP A 45 13.96 -13.97 -11.16
CA ASP A 45 13.93 -14.89 -12.30
C ASP A 45 12.59 -15.63 -12.39
N GLU A 46 12.01 -16.04 -11.25
CA GLU A 46 10.67 -16.65 -11.18
C GLU A 46 9.56 -15.65 -11.54
N ALA A 47 9.68 -14.41 -11.08
CA ALA A 47 8.76 -13.34 -11.42
C ALA A 47 8.75 -13.07 -12.94
N LEU A 48 9.92 -12.94 -13.57
CA LEU A 48 10.02 -12.78 -15.03
C LEU A 48 9.44 -13.99 -15.79
N GLN A 49 9.66 -15.20 -15.29
CA GLN A 49 9.09 -16.40 -15.88
C GLN A 49 7.57 -16.50 -15.70
N LYS A 50 6.99 -15.93 -14.64
CA LYS A 50 5.53 -15.79 -14.51
C LYS A 50 5.00 -14.68 -15.44
N ILE A 51 5.66 -13.54 -15.48
CA ILE A 51 5.32 -12.40 -16.35
C ILE A 51 5.21 -12.85 -17.80
N ILE A 52 6.19 -13.61 -18.32
CA ILE A 52 6.16 -14.06 -19.72
C ILE A 52 4.95 -14.95 -20.04
N THR A 53 4.41 -15.68 -19.06
CA THR A 53 3.24 -16.55 -19.26
C THR A 53 1.91 -15.80 -19.25
N LEU A 54 1.90 -14.55 -18.78
CA LEU A 54 0.71 -13.69 -18.74
C LEU A 54 0.49 -12.90 -20.05
N ILE A 55 1.50 -12.85 -20.92
CA ILE A 55 1.47 -12.10 -22.18
C ILE A 55 0.53 -12.75 -23.21
N PRO A 56 0.61 -14.06 -23.54
CA PRO A 56 -0.21 -14.64 -24.60
C PRO A 56 -1.72 -14.41 -24.48
N PRO A 57 -2.37 -14.59 -23.31
CA PRO A 57 -3.81 -14.35 -23.13
C PRO A 57 -4.25 -12.90 -23.38
N ALA A 58 -3.33 -11.94 -23.34
CA ALA A 58 -3.62 -10.53 -23.47
C ALA A 58 -3.58 -10.02 -24.91
N TRP A 59 -3.12 -10.85 -25.85
CA TRP A 59 -3.07 -10.54 -27.28
C TRP A 59 -4.33 -11.02 -28.00
N GLN A 60 -4.55 -10.51 -29.20
CA GLN A 60 -5.70 -10.80 -30.05
C GLN A 60 -5.82 -12.29 -30.36
N TYR A 61 -4.69 -12.99 -30.56
CA TYR A 61 -4.65 -14.42 -30.89
C TYR A 61 -3.85 -15.27 -29.87
N PRO A 62 -4.36 -15.48 -28.64
CA PRO A 62 -3.61 -16.12 -27.56
C PRO A 62 -2.97 -17.47 -27.87
N ASP A 63 -3.65 -18.32 -28.66
CA ASP A 63 -3.22 -19.69 -28.94
C ASP A 63 -1.93 -19.77 -29.77
N ILE A 64 -1.65 -18.74 -30.56
CA ILE A 64 -0.47 -18.66 -31.44
C ILE A 64 0.55 -17.63 -30.95
N THR A 65 0.25 -16.89 -29.87
CA THR A 65 1.15 -15.92 -29.27
C THR A 65 2.23 -16.62 -28.46
N CYS A 66 3.47 -16.21 -28.65
CA CYS A 66 4.58 -16.58 -27.78
C CYS A 66 5.45 -15.36 -27.49
N ALA A 67 6.08 -15.34 -26.31
CA ALA A 67 6.90 -14.21 -25.88
C ALA A 67 8.27 -14.64 -25.34
N LYS A 68 9.25 -13.73 -25.44
CA LYS A 68 10.59 -13.82 -24.87
C LYS A 68 11.00 -12.51 -24.20
N ILE A 69 11.59 -12.60 -23.01
CA ILE A 69 12.29 -11.51 -22.34
C ILE A 69 13.79 -11.83 -22.33
N THR A 70 14.61 -10.84 -22.68
CA THR A 70 16.07 -10.91 -22.54
C THR A 70 16.55 -9.78 -21.64
N ILE A 71 17.13 -10.09 -20.48
CA ILE A 71 17.70 -9.10 -19.53
C ILE A 71 19.03 -9.63 -19.02
N ASP A 72 20.08 -8.80 -19.03
CA ASP A 72 21.44 -9.15 -18.56
C ASP A 72 21.96 -10.50 -19.09
N GLY A 73 21.64 -10.81 -20.35
CA GLY A 73 22.04 -12.07 -21.00
C GLY A 73 21.20 -13.30 -20.65
N ARG A 74 20.27 -13.20 -19.70
CA ARG A 74 19.30 -14.27 -19.37
C ARG A 74 18.08 -14.17 -20.27
N LYS A 75 17.53 -15.33 -20.65
CA LYS A 75 16.38 -15.45 -21.56
C LYS A 75 15.25 -16.18 -20.86
N TYR A 76 14.08 -15.56 -20.82
CA TYR A 76 12.82 -16.13 -20.32
C TYR A 76 11.87 -16.30 -21.49
N LYS A 77 11.26 -17.47 -21.60
CA LYS A 77 10.46 -17.84 -22.77
C LYS A 77 9.17 -18.52 -22.35
N THR A 78 8.14 -18.31 -23.16
CA THR A 78 6.92 -19.13 -23.17
C THR A 78 7.23 -20.54 -23.70
N LYS A 79 6.39 -21.53 -23.34
CA LYS A 79 6.62 -22.94 -23.72
C LYS A 79 6.56 -23.17 -25.24
N ASN A 80 5.72 -22.42 -25.94
CA ASN A 80 5.47 -22.48 -27.38
C ASN A 80 6.35 -21.51 -28.19
N TYR A 81 7.50 -21.09 -27.65
CA TYR A 81 8.35 -20.07 -28.25
C TYR A 81 8.93 -20.50 -29.61
N LYS A 82 8.71 -19.66 -30.63
CA LYS A 82 9.34 -19.76 -31.95
C LYS A 82 9.55 -18.37 -32.54
N GLU A 83 10.75 -18.12 -33.07
CA GLU A 83 11.02 -16.86 -33.76
C GLU A 83 10.39 -16.90 -35.15
N THR A 84 9.58 -15.89 -35.44
CA THR A 84 8.92 -15.70 -36.73
C THR A 84 9.11 -14.27 -37.21
N LYS A 85 8.73 -14.01 -38.46
CA LYS A 85 8.74 -12.65 -39.04
C LYS A 85 7.67 -11.73 -38.44
N TRP A 86 6.66 -12.29 -37.77
CA TRP A 86 5.56 -11.54 -37.16
C TRP A 86 5.87 -11.29 -35.70
N SER A 87 6.51 -10.16 -35.40
CA SER A 87 6.99 -9.87 -34.06
C SER A 87 6.82 -8.40 -33.64
N GLN A 88 6.51 -8.17 -32.37
CA GLN A 88 6.65 -6.88 -31.71
C GLN A 88 7.85 -6.92 -30.77
N VAL A 89 8.61 -5.82 -30.74
CA VAL A 89 9.78 -5.68 -29.88
C VAL A 89 9.69 -4.37 -29.10
N SER A 90 9.86 -4.45 -27.79
CA SER A 90 10.00 -3.29 -26.92
C SER A 90 11.31 -3.35 -26.13
N ASN A 91 11.94 -2.19 -25.95
CA ASN A 91 13.18 -2.07 -25.20
C ASN A 91 12.85 -1.96 -23.71
N ILE A 92 13.52 -2.76 -22.88
CA ILE A 92 13.42 -2.64 -21.43
C ILE A 92 14.49 -1.64 -20.99
N ILE A 93 14.06 -0.50 -20.47
CA ILE A 93 14.93 0.62 -20.09
C ILE A 93 14.87 0.80 -18.57
N SER A 94 16.04 0.91 -17.94
CA SER A 94 16.21 1.29 -16.53
C SER A 94 17.24 2.42 -16.47
N ASN A 95 16.94 3.47 -15.70
CA ASN A 95 17.80 4.67 -15.56
C ASN A 95 18.34 5.20 -16.90
N ASN A 96 17.46 5.29 -17.91
CA ASN A 96 17.78 5.74 -19.26
C ASN A 96 18.81 4.88 -20.02
N LYS A 97 19.06 3.65 -19.56
CA LYS A 97 19.92 2.65 -20.22
C LYS A 97 19.10 1.42 -20.61
N LYS A 98 19.30 0.94 -21.83
CA LYS A 98 18.71 -0.33 -22.28
C LYS A 98 19.36 -1.49 -21.51
N ILE A 99 18.56 -2.20 -20.72
CA ILE A 99 18.97 -3.39 -19.95
C ILE A 99 18.52 -4.70 -20.62
N GLY A 100 17.55 -4.61 -21.53
CA GLY A 100 16.95 -5.79 -22.14
C GLY A 100 15.97 -5.51 -23.27
N THR A 101 15.32 -6.57 -23.73
CA THR A 101 14.24 -6.55 -24.72
C THR A 101 13.10 -7.47 -24.30
N LEU A 102 11.87 -7.03 -24.55
CA LEU A 102 10.66 -7.83 -24.52
C LEU A 102 10.19 -8.03 -25.97
N GLU A 103 9.97 -9.27 -26.35
CA GLU A 103 9.66 -9.68 -27.72
C GLU A 103 8.43 -10.59 -27.71
N VAL A 104 7.46 -10.30 -28.58
CA VAL A 104 6.22 -11.07 -28.74
C VAL A 104 6.10 -11.48 -30.20
N TYR A 105 5.69 -12.73 -30.47
CA TYR A 105 5.61 -13.33 -31.79
C TYR A 105 4.27 -14.03 -32.01
N TYR A 106 3.81 -14.04 -33.26
CA TYR A 106 2.79 -14.98 -33.71
C TYR A 106 3.42 -16.15 -34.47
N ASN A 107 2.99 -17.37 -34.15
CA ASN A 107 3.51 -18.59 -34.77
C ASN A 107 2.93 -18.88 -36.16
N GLU A 108 1.88 -18.17 -36.56
CA GLU A 108 1.16 -18.32 -37.83
C GLU A 108 0.95 -16.97 -38.51
N GLU A 109 0.75 -16.99 -39.83
CA GLU A 109 0.40 -15.79 -40.59
C GLU A 109 -1.01 -15.32 -40.23
N ARG A 110 -1.17 -14.00 -40.08
CA ARG A 110 -2.44 -13.33 -39.83
C ARG A 110 -2.52 -12.05 -40.68
N PRO A 111 -3.74 -11.56 -40.98
CA PRO A 111 -3.93 -10.34 -41.75
C PRO A 111 -3.19 -9.15 -41.13
N GLU A 112 -2.68 -8.25 -41.95
CA GLU A 112 -2.07 -7.00 -41.48
C GLU A 112 -3.14 -6.03 -40.96
N ILE A 113 -2.84 -5.36 -39.85
CA ILE A 113 -3.71 -4.43 -39.14
C ILE A 113 -2.96 -3.10 -38.92
N ASP A 114 -2.22 -2.93 -37.81
CA ASP A 114 -1.51 -1.68 -37.49
C ASP A 114 0.03 -1.86 -37.55
N GLU A 115 0.57 -2.86 -36.87
CA GLU A 115 2.01 -3.18 -36.85
C GLU A 115 2.23 -4.61 -37.35
N GLY A 116 2.08 -4.84 -38.65
CA GLY A 116 1.91 -6.19 -39.18
C GLY A 116 0.58 -6.77 -38.65
N PRO A 117 0.53 -7.99 -38.11
CA PRO A 117 -0.73 -8.58 -37.62
C PRO A 117 -1.17 -8.10 -36.23
N PHE A 118 -0.50 -7.11 -35.64
CA PHE A 118 -0.75 -6.63 -34.28
C PHE A 118 -1.56 -5.32 -34.27
N LEU A 119 -2.31 -5.11 -33.19
CA LEU A 119 -3.10 -3.92 -32.92
C LEU A 119 -2.25 -2.80 -32.29
N ILE A 120 -2.66 -1.54 -32.49
CA ILE A 120 -2.02 -0.39 -31.84
C ILE A 120 -2.08 -0.45 -30.31
N ASP A 121 -3.14 -1.03 -29.74
CA ASP A 121 -3.27 -1.20 -28.29
C ASP A 121 -2.34 -2.29 -27.76
N GLU A 122 -2.03 -3.33 -28.54
CA GLU A 122 -1.01 -4.33 -28.20
C GLU A 122 0.39 -3.71 -28.17
N ARG A 123 0.67 -2.78 -29.10
CA ARG A 123 1.91 -1.99 -29.08
C ARG A 123 2.04 -1.19 -27.79
N ARG A 124 0.97 -0.51 -27.37
CA ARG A 124 0.94 0.22 -26.09
C ARG A 124 1.11 -0.71 -24.90
N LEU A 125 0.50 -1.89 -24.96
CA LEU A 125 0.61 -2.89 -23.90
C LEU A 125 2.04 -3.43 -23.76
N ILE A 126 2.71 -3.84 -24.84
CA ILE A 126 4.10 -4.33 -24.75
C ILE A 126 5.05 -3.26 -24.20
N ASP A 127 4.85 -1.99 -24.56
CA ASP A 127 5.63 -0.87 -24.03
C ASP A 127 5.38 -0.65 -22.54
N ALA A 128 4.10 -0.67 -22.11
CA ALA A 128 3.77 -0.57 -20.69
C ALA A 128 4.34 -1.73 -19.85
N ILE A 129 4.36 -2.95 -20.40
CA ILE A 129 4.96 -4.12 -19.74
C ILE A 129 6.48 -3.96 -19.67
N ALA A 130 7.13 -3.51 -20.74
CA ALA A 130 8.57 -3.28 -20.75
C ALA A 130 8.99 -2.22 -19.72
N ASP A 131 8.24 -1.13 -19.59
CA ASP A 131 8.45 -0.09 -18.59
C ASP A 131 8.26 -0.62 -17.16
N LEU A 132 7.23 -1.44 -16.92
CA LEU A 132 6.99 -2.07 -15.62
C LEU A 132 8.14 -3.00 -15.22
N ILE A 133 8.63 -3.82 -16.16
CA ILE A 133 9.78 -4.70 -15.93
C ILE A 133 11.04 -3.88 -15.65
N GLY A 134 11.23 -2.75 -16.36
CA GLY A 134 12.34 -1.81 -16.11
C GLY A 134 12.34 -1.30 -14.67
N LYS A 135 11.18 -0.84 -14.17
CA LYS A 135 11.03 -0.41 -12.77
C LYS A 135 11.28 -1.55 -11.78
N TYR A 136 10.72 -2.73 -12.04
CA TYR A 136 10.92 -3.89 -11.17
C TYR A 136 12.38 -4.36 -11.12
N TYR A 137 13.12 -4.21 -12.22
CA TYR A 137 14.55 -4.48 -12.26
C TYR A 137 15.33 -3.55 -11.34
N ASP A 138 14.99 -2.26 -11.30
CA ASP A 138 15.62 -1.29 -10.38
C ASP A 138 15.37 -1.66 -8.92
N ASP A 139 14.12 -1.94 -8.55
CA ASP A 139 13.75 -2.36 -7.19
C ASP A 139 14.49 -3.64 -6.76
N SER A 140 14.57 -4.61 -7.68
CA SER A 140 15.26 -5.88 -7.44
C SER A 140 16.78 -5.73 -7.37
N LYS A 141 17.36 -4.80 -8.14
CA LYS A 141 18.78 -4.48 -8.10
C LYS A 141 19.15 -3.79 -6.80
N ILE A 142 18.36 -2.82 -6.34
CA ILE A 142 18.52 -2.17 -5.04
C ILE A 142 18.46 -3.22 -3.93
N LYS A 143 17.47 -4.12 -3.96
CA LYS A 143 17.35 -5.21 -2.98
C LYS A 143 18.57 -6.14 -3.00
N ARG A 144 19.07 -6.51 -4.18
CA ARG A 144 20.28 -7.37 -4.33
C ARG A 144 21.57 -6.66 -3.91
N GLU A 145 21.75 -5.37 -4.22
CA GLU A 145 22.89 -4.58 -3.75
C GLU A 145 22.84 -4.42 -2.24
N PHE A 146 21.66 -4.21 -1.67
CA PHE A 146 21.45 -4.16 -0.22
C PHE A 146 21.77 -5.51 0.44
N GLU A 147 21.30 -6.63 -0.12
CA GLU A 147 21.63 -7.98 0.37
C GLU A 147 23.13 -8.31 0.23
N LYS A 148 23.78 -7.88 -0.85
CA LYS A 148 25.23 -8.02 -1.01
C LYS A 148 25.98 -7.17 0.01
N GLN A 149 25.55 -5.93 0.25
CA GLN A 149 26.12 -5.09 1.29
C GLN A 149 25.88 -5.67 2.68
N LEU A 150 24.71 -6.26 2.97
CA LEU A 150 24.46 -6.98 4.23
C LEU A 150 25.40 -8.19 4.38
N LYS A 151 25.59 -8.97 3.31
CA LYS A 151 26.53 -10.11 3.29
C LYS A 151 27.99 -9.69 3.37
N GLU A 152 28.36 -8.56 2.77
CA GLU A 152 29.70 -7.98 2.88
C GLU A 152 29.91 -7.34 4.26
N ILE A 153 28.90 -6.74 4.86
CA ILE A 153 28.91 -6.29 6.26
C ILE A 153 29.08 -7.49 7.21
N ASP A 154 28.49 -8.64 6.91
CA ASP A 154 28.72 -9.91 7.64
C ASP A 154 30.14 -10.45 7.43
N LYS A 155 30.66 -10.35 6.21
CA LYS A 155 31.98 -10.87 5.82
C LYS A 155 33.15 -9.98 6.28
N TYR A 156 32.97 -8.66 6.27
CA TYR A 156 33.94 -7.67 6.76
C TYR A 156 33.87 -7.45 8.28
N GLN A 157 32.81 -7.89 8.97
CA GLN A 157 32.81 -7.96 10.43
C GLN A 157 33.72 -9.08 10.99
N ILE A 158 34.18 -10.03 10.17
CA ILE A 158 35.05 -11.13 10.60
C ILE A 158 36.56 -10.82 10.44
N THR A 159 36.95 -9.77 9.73
CA THR A 159 38.39 -9.47 9.52
C THR A 159 38.68 -7.98 9.67
N GLU A 160 39.39 -7.66 10.75
CA GLU A 160 40.14 -6.42 11.01
C GLU A 160 39.43 -5.15 11.53
N ARG A 161 38.58 -5.22 12.58
CA ARG A 161 38.53 -4.14 13.61
C ARG A 161 37.55 -4.37 14.78
N PHE A 162 37.50 -5.55 15.39
CA PHE A 162 37.03 -5.60 16.78
C PHE A 162 37.89 -6.58 17.58
N LYS A 163 38.75 -6.03 18.44
CA LYS A 163 39.18 -6.76 19.63
C LYS A 163 37.90 -7.18 20.37
N PRO A 164 37.81 -8.44 20.81
CA PRO A 164 36.61 -8.95 21.45
C PRO A 164 36.48 -8.26 22.81
N THR A 165 35.46 -7.42 22.96
CA THR A 165 34.85 -7.16 24.27
C THR A 165 33.54 -7.90 24.28
N GLU A 166 33.52 -8.91 25.14
CA GLU A 166 32.42 -9.67 25.72
C GLU A 166 30.99 -9.25 25.34
N GLY A 167 30.23 -10.24 24.82
CA GLY A 167 28.78 -10.21 24.72
C GLY A 167 28.28 -10.44 23.30
N LYS A 168 27.52 -11.52 23.07
CA LYS A 168 26.67 -11.65 21.88
C LYS A 168 25.77 -10.40 21.83
N LYS A 169 25.80 -9.65 20.72
CA LYS A 169 24.82 -8.58 20.47
C LYS A 169 23.41 -9.15 20.65
N GLN A 170 22.58 -8.44 21.40
CA GLN A 170 21.21 -8.85 21.66
C GLN A 170 20.29 -8.48 20.49
N ASP A 171 19.18 -9.18 20.32
CA ASP A 171 18.30 -9.03 19.15
C ASP A 171 17.82 -7.58 18.94
N TRP A 172 17.54 -6.83 20.01
CA TRP A 172 17.12 -5.43 19.92
C TRP A 172 18.26 -4.48 19.49
N GLU A 173 19.53 -4.78 19.82
CA GLU A 173 20.69 -4.00 19.37
C GLU A 173 20.86 -4.13 17.85
N VAL A 174 20.64 -5.34 17.31
CA VAL A 174 20.64 -5.61 15.87
C VAL A 174 19.51 -4.84 15.18
N VAL A 175 18.31 -4.81 15.79
CA VAL A 175 17.17 -4.04 15.28
C VAL A 175 17.46 -2.55 15.23
N ILE A 176 18.14 -1.98 16.24
CA ILE A 176 18.56 -0.58 16.21
C ILE A 176 19.53 -0.34 15.04
N ASP A 177 20.55 -1.18 14.90
CA ASP A 177 21.55 -1.06 13.82
C ASP A 177 20.88 -1.12 12.42
N LEU A 178 19.85 -1.95 12.27
CA LEU A 178 19.04 -2.02 11.06
C LEU A 178 18.24 -0.72 10.84
N LEU A 179 17.48 -0.27 11.84
CA LEU A 179 16.62 0.90 11.74
C LEU A 179 17.38 2.20 11.50
N ILE A 180 18.61 2.33 12.02
CA ILE A 180 19.49 3.47 11.72
C ILE A 180 19.69 3.63 10.20
N LYS A 181 19.74 2.51 9.47
CA LYS A 181 20.00 2.49 8.02
C LYS A 181 18.72 2.51 7.19
N THR A 182 17.66 1.81 7.64
CA THR A 182 16.44 1.61 6.83
C THR A 182 15.36 2.66 7.12
N ASP A 183 15.11 2.99 8.39
CA ASP A 183 14.03 3.89 8.79
C ASP A 183 14.37 4.67 10.09
N PRO A 184 15.10 5.78 9.96
CA PRO A 184 15.48 6.62 11.10
C PRO A 184 14.28 7.23 11.83
N ARG A 185 13.14 7.41 11.14
CA ARG A 185 11.94 8.00 11.74
C ARG A 185 11.28 7.03 12.70
N THR A 186 11.26 5.74 12.36
CA THR A 186 10.76 4.68 13.25
C THR A 186 11.64 4.55 14.48
N LEU A 187 12.97 4.58 14.30
CA LEU A 187 13.91 4.58 15.42
C LEU A 187 13.69 5.76 16.37
N LEU A 188 13.47 6.97 15.84
CA LEU A 188 13.15 8.15 16.66
C LEU A 188 11.88 7.95 17.50
N ARG A 189 10.84 7.33 16.95
CA ARG A 189 9.59 7.03 17.68
C ARG A 189 9.82 6.01 18.78
N ILE A 190 10.55 4.94 18.49
CA ILE A 190 10.94 3.93 19.48
C ILE A 190 11.79 4.56 20.59
N THR A 191 12.71 5.46 20.23
CA THR A 191 13.56 6.17 21.20
C THR A 191 12.70 7.02 22.15
N ARG A 192 11.66 7.71 21.65
CA ARG A 192 10.70 8.44 22.49
C ARG A 192 9.91 7.51 23.41
N LYS A 193 9.44 6.36 22.92
CA LYS A 193 8.76 5.35 23.76
C LYS A 193 9.69 4.84 24.87
N MET A 194 10.96 4.61 24.56
CA MET A 194 11.98 4.21 25.53
C MET A 194 12.22 5.29 26.59
N VAL A 195 12.29 6.56 26.19
CA VAL A 195 12.36 7.69 27.13
C VAL A 195 11.17 7.68 28.09
N TYR A 196 9.94 7.55 27.58
CA TYR A 196 8.73 7.55 28.42
C TYR A 196 8.71 6.36 29.38
N TYR A 197 9.11 5.19 28.91
CA TYR A 197 9.20 4.00 29.75
C TYR A 197 10.21 4.24 30.87
N LEU A 198 11.45 4.62 30.55
CA LEU A 198 12.50 4.80 31.54
C LEU A 198 12.25 5.95 32.52
N TYR A 199 11.55 7.01 32.08
CA TYR A 199 11.12 8.09 32.97
C TYR A 199 10.16 7.60 34.07
N ARG A 200 9.32 6.59 33.75
CA ARG A 200 8.39 5.98 34.73
C ARG A 200 9.12 5.18 35.81
N PHE A 201 10.33 4.70 35.55
CA PHE A 201 11.16 3.97 36.52
C PHE A 201 12.03 4.89 37.39
N GLU A 202 11.74 6.20 37.42
CA GLU A 202 12.48 7.22 38.20
C GLU A 202 14.00 7.15 38.02
N ASN A 203 14.46 6.85 36.80
CA ASN A 203 15.89 6.72 36.54
C ASN A 203 16.58 8.10 36.57
N GLU A 204 17.35 8.36 37.62
CA GLU A 204 18.09 9.62 37.79
C GLU A 204 18.97 9.98 36.58
N LYS A 205 19.57 8.99 35.90
CA LYS A 205 20.43 9.23 34.73
C LYS A 205 19.61 9.82 33.58
N ILE A 206 18.37 9.37 33.40
CA ILE A 206 17.48 9.86 32.35
C ILE A 206 16.89 11.21 32.69
N THR A 207 16.56 11.45 33.95
CA THR A 207 16.14 12.77 34.41
C THR A 207 17.25 13.81 34.16
N ARG A 208 18.52 13.46 34.45
CA ARG A 208 19.68 14.32 34.13
C ARG A 208 19.89 14.48 32.62
N LEU A 209 19.77 13.40 31.85
CA LEU A 209 19.91 13.45 30.39
C LEU A 209 18.85 14.35 29.74
N LEU A 210 17.58 14.23 30.17
CA LEU A 210 16.48 15.04 29.67
C LEU A 210 16.58 16.50 30.11
N ALA A 211 17.06 16.77 31.32
CA ALA A 211 17.34 18.13 31.80
C ALA A 211 18.40 18.84 30.93
N ASN A 212 19.37 18.10 30.36
CA ASN A 212 20.35 18.67 29.43
C ASN A 212 19.76 18.98 28.05
N ILE A 213 18.67 18.31 27.66
CA ILE A 213 17.99 18.48 26.36
C ILE A 213 16.95 19.60 26.43
N CYS A 214 16.27 19.72 27.57
CA CYS A 214 15.40 20.83 27.92
C CYS A 214 15.80 21.30 29.33
N PRO A 215 16.60 22.36 29.46
CA PRO A 215 16.89 22.97 30.75
C PRO A 215 15.60 23.62 31.27
N ILE A 216 14.70 22.82 31.82
CA ILE A 216 13.61 23.30 32.66
C ILE A 216 14.20 23.38 34.05
N ASP A 217 14.85 24.50 34.30
CA ASP A 217 15.37 24.81 35.62
C ASP A 217 14.17 25.14 36.53
N ARG A 218 13.64 24.13 37.23
CA ARG A 218 12.57 24.32 38.23
C ARG A 218 13.07 25.13 39.45
N THR A 219 14.38 25.33 39.55
CA THR A 219 15.05 25.99 40.68
C THR A 219 15.62 27.37 40.34
N ALA A 220 15.65 27.76 39.06
CA ALA A 220 16.10 29.09 38.68
C ALA A 220 15.08 30.17 39.05
N THR A 221 15.50 31.09 39.89
CA THR A 221 14.89 32.41 40.06
C THR A 221 14.88 33.15 38.72
N SER A 222 13.78 33.01 37.98
CA SER A 222 13.13 33.98 37.07
C SER A 222 13.96 34.76 36.02
N SER A 223 15.26 34.52 35.84
CA SER A 223 16.12 35.43 35.05
C SER A 223 16.84 34.77 33.88
N GLN A 224 16.57 33.49 33.59
CA GLN A 224 17.04 32.85 32.37
C GLN A 224 15.88 32.14 31.65
N TRP A 225 14.78 32.89 31.56
CA TRP A 225 13.57 32.45 30.87
C TRP A 225 13.67 32.85 29.39
N CYS A 226 13.95 31.89 28.49
CA CYS A 226 13.46 31.98 27.12
C CYS A 226 11.93 31.87 27.22
N GLY A 227 11.23 33.02 27.19
CA GLY A 227 9.86 33.23 27.66
C GLY A 227 8.85 32.11 27.44
N ILE A 228 7.81 32.10 28.29
CA ILE A 228 6.72 31.12 28.50
C ILE A 228 6.05 30.55 27.24
N ASN A 229 6.40 30.97 26.03
CA ASN A 229 5.88 30.41 24.79
C ASN A 229 6.84 30.58 23.59
N MET A 230 8.16 30.46 23.79
CA MET A 230 9.14 30.48 22.69
C MET A 230 9.47 29.06 22.20
N PRO A 231 9.56 28.85 20.87
CA PRO A 231 10.06 27.58 20.33
C PRO A 231 11.47 27.29 20.82
N ASN A 232 11.73 26.05 21.22
CA ASN A 232 13.08 25.62 21.57
C ASN A 232 14.05 25.87 20.40
N PRO A 233 15.30 26.27 20.70
CA PRO A 233 16.33 26.43 19.68
C PRO A 233 16.55 25.12 18.93
N ARG A 234 16.81 25.23 17.62
CA ARG A 234 17.10 24.06 16.77
C ARG A 234 18.36 23.36 17.29
N GLN A 235 18.23 22.09 17.63
CA GLN A 235 19.35 21.24 18.00
C GLN A 235 20.04 20.67 16.77
N ASP A 236 21.34 20.42 16.88
CA ASP A 236 22.13 19.77 15.85
C ASP A 236 21.80 18.26 15.75
N LEU A 237 21.89 17.70 14.54
CA LEU A 237 21.56 16.32 14.25
C LEU A 237 22.53 15.32 14.93
N GLU A 238 23.80 15.67 15.11
CA GLU A 238 24.77 14.81 15.81
C GLU A 238 24.49 14.76 17.31
N SER A 239 24.10 15.89 17.91
CA SER A 239 23.67 15.94 19.31
C SER A 239 22.50 15.01 19.59
N LEU A 240 21.51 14.93 18.69
CA LEU A 240 20.36 14.02 18.79
C LEU A 240 20.76 12.55 18.70
N LYS A 241 21.72 12.21 17.83
CA LYS A 241 22.25 10.83 17.73
C LYS A 241 23.00 10.42 19.00
N SER A 242 23.77 11.33 19.59
CA SER A 242 24.46 11.08 20.87
C SER A 242 23.48 10.82 22.00
N ILE A 243 22.44 11.65 22.11
CA ILE A 243 21.35 11.47 23.07
C ILE A 243 20.67 10.12 22.88
N GLN A 244 20.34 9.77 21.63
CA GLN A 244 19.70 8.50 21.31
C GLN A 244 20.54 7.30 21.74
N LYS A 245 21.85 7.34 21.52
CA LYS A 245 22.77 6.31 22.01
C LYS A 245 22.76 6.21 23.54
N GLN A 246 22.86 7.34 24.23
CA GLN A 246 22.83 7.39 25.70
C GLN A 246 21.53 6.81 26.27
N ILE A 247 20.38 7.06 25.64
CA ILE A 247 19.09 6.49 26.08
C ILE A 247 19.13 4.95 26.08
N PHE A 248 19.67 4.35 25.02
CA PHE A 248 19.72 2.88 24.90
C PHE A 248 20.81 2.25 25.77
N GLU A 249 21.92 2.94 26.05
CA GLU A 249 22.88 2.51 27.06
C GLU A 249 22.23 2.48 28.46
N ILE A 250 21.48 3.53 28.81
CA ILE A 250 20.76 3.55 30.10
C ILE A 250 19.69 2.45 30.13
N ALA A 251 19.00 2.20 29.01
CA ALA A 251 18.04 1.09 28.90
C ALA A 251 18.72 -0.26 29.17
N LYS A 252 19.88 -0.50 28.55
CA LYS A 252 20.67 -1.74 28.71
C LYS A 252 21.14 -1.97 30.15
N GLU A 253 21.50 -0.91 30.86
CA GLU A 253 21.90 -0.99 32.26
C GLU A 253 20.72 -1.21 33.22
N SER A 254 19.52 -0.75 32.84
CA SER A 254 18.39 -0.64 33.77
C SER A 254 17.30 -1.70 33.54
N ILE A 255 17.21 -2.28 32.34
CA ILE A 255 16.13 -3.18 31.93
C ILE A 255 16.72 -4.53 31.49
N PRO A 256 16.11 -5.66 31.89
CA PRO A 256 16.50 -6.97 31.39
C PRO A 256 16.43 -7.05 29.86
N PRO A 257 17.38 -7.74 29.22
CA PRO A 257 17.51 -7.75 27.77
C PRO A 257 16.32 -8.38 27.03
N GLU A 258 15.69 -9.39 27.63
CA GLU A 258 14.48 -10.01 27.07
C GLU A 258 13.28 -9.05 27.08
N GLU A 259 13.18 -8.21 28.13
CA GLU A 259 12.11 -7.23 28.24
C GLU A 259 12.27 -6.12 27.20
N ILE A 260 13.50 -5.65 26.96
CA ILE A 260 13.80 -4.69 25.88
C ILE A 260 13.41 -5.29 24.52
N SER A 261 13.80 -6.55 24.26
CA SER A 261 13.43 -7.24 23.01
C SER A 261 11.93 -7.33 22.81
N ASN A 262 11.16 -7.71 23.84
CA ASN A 262 9.70 -7.77 23.78
C ASN A 262 9.09 -6.38 23.51
N MET A 263 9.56 -5.34 24.21
CA MET A 263 9.11 -3.97 23.99
C MET A 263 9.38 -3.50 22.56
N PHE A 264 10.56 -3.80 22.01
CA PHE A 264 10.90 -3.47 20.62
C PHE A 264 10.00 -4.19 19.63
N GLN A 265 9.74 -5.48 19.83
CA GLN A 265 8.82 -6.24 18.99
C GLN A 265 7.42 -5.63 19.00
N ASP A 266 6.88 -5.31 20.19
CA ASP A 266 5.56 -4.71 20.33
C ASP A 266 5.48 -3.32 19.72
N TRP A 267 6.51 -2.49 19.92
CA TRP A 267 6.53 -1.15 19.35
C TRP A 267 6.69 -1.14 17.84
N LEU A 268 7.46 -2.07 17.26
CA LEU A 268 7.57 -2.25 15.81
C LEU A 268 6.26 -2.75 15.22
N LYS A 269 5.62 -3.71 15.88
CA LYS A 269 4.27 -4.19 15.53
C LYS A 269 3.28 -3.04 15.51
N GLN A 270 3.22 -2.21 16.57
CA GLN A 270 2.37 -1.01 16.62
C GLN A 270 2.72 0.00 15.51
N ASP A 271 3.99 0.16 15.16
CA ASP A 271 4.41 1.09 14.12
C ASP A 271 3.90 0.68 12.72
N LYS A 272 3.72 -0.63 12.45
CA LYS A 272 3.11 -1.12 11.21
C LYS A 272 1.65 -0.68 11.04
N ALA A 273 0.93 -0.45 12.14
CA ALA A 273 -0.45 0.02 12.15
C ALA A 273 -0.57 1.55 11.96
N ARG A 274 0.54 2.28 12.11
CA ARG A 274 0.57 3.74 12.07
C ARG A 274 0.08 4.34 10.75
N PRO A 275 0.43 3.82 9.56
CA PRO A 275 -0.01 4.46 8.33
C PRO A 275 -1.54 4.38 8.17
N LEU A 276 -2.17 3.26 8.55
CA LEU A 276 -3.64 3.14 8.65
C LEU A 276 -4.25 4.13 9.64
N LEU A 277 -3.65 4.28 10.82
CA LEU A 277 -4.09 5.25 11.81
C LEU A 277 -4.06 6.67 11.23
N LEU A 278 -2.96 7.06 10.57
CA LEU A 278 -2.81 8.37 9.95
C LEU A 278 -3.80 8.59 8.79
N ALA A 279 -3.92 7.61 7.89
CA ALA A 279 -4.84 7.65 6.76
C ALA A 279 -6.29 7.81 7.22
N SER A 280 -6.67 7.13 8.31
CA SER A 280 -8.02 7.22 8.89
C SER A 280 -8.32 8.58 9.52
N GLN A 281 -7.33 9.22 10.14
CA GLN A 281 -7.52 10.48 10.88
C GLN A 281 -7.36 11.72 10.02
N LYS A 282 -6.53 11.65 8.97
CA LYS A 282 -6.25 12.78 8.09
C LYS A 282 -7.51 13.15 7.30
N PRO A 283 -8.03 14.39 7.44
CA PRO A 283 -9.15 14.86 6.62
C PRO A 283 -8.71 14.93 5.16
N GLY A 284 -9.58 14.54 4.24
CA GLY A 284 -9.26 14.58 2.82
C GLY A 284 -8.17 13.58 2.42
N THR A 285 -8.15 12.39 3.02
CA THR A 285 -7.41 11.23 2.48
C THR A 285 -8.22 10.57 1.37
N ALA A 286 -7.57 10.31 0.23
CA ALA A 286 -8.22 9.81 -0.98
C ALA A 286 -8.78 8.40 -0.76
N LEU A 287 -9.88 8.07 -1.44
CA LEU A 287 -10.48 6.74 -1.36
C LEU A 287 -9.47 5.63 -1.68
N VAL A 288 -8.65 5.81 -2.72
CA VAL A 288 -7.61 4.85 -3.11
C VAL A 288 -6.54 4.68 -2.02
N GLU A 289 -6.09 5.77 -1.39
CA GLU A 289 -5.08 5.73 -0.34
C GLU A 289 -5.60 4.99 0.91
N ILE A 290 -6.86 5.25 1.30
CA ILE A 290 -7.49 4.52 2.41
C ILE A 290 -7.65 3.04 2.06
N THR A 291 -8.08 2.73 0.84
CA THR A 291 -8.32 1.34 0.39
C THR A 291 -7.03 0.55 0.34
N ASP A 292 -5.97 1.10 -0.26
CA ASP A 292 -4.66 0.48 -0.33
C ASP A 292 -4.07 0.23 1.07
N GLU A 293 -4.16 1.22 1.96
CA GLU A 293 -3.62 1.10 3.31
C GLU A 293 -4.41 0.11 4.16
N LEU A 294 -5.72 0.04 3.98
CA LEU A 294 -6.59 -0.91 4.66
C LEU A 294 -6.32 -2.35 4.16
N ASN A 295 -6.18 -2.56 2.84
CA ASN A 295 -5.79 -3.86 2.28
C ASN A 295 -4.39 -4.27 2.76
N ARG A 296 -3.40 -3.37 2.69
CA ARG A 296 -2.04 -3.59 3.19
C ARG A 296 -2.04 -4.02 4.66
N PHE A 297 -2.91 -3.43 5.47
CA PHE A 297 -3.02 -3.74 6.89
C PHE A 297 -3.62 -5.13 7.15
N PHE A 298 -4.61 -5.55 6.37
CA PHE A 298 -5.30 -6.84 6.54
C PHE A 298 -4.64 -8.03 5.82
N ASP A 299 -3.84 -7.78 4.78
CA ASP A 299 -3.09 -8.84 4.06
C ASP A 299 -1.92 -9.42 4.87
N GLN A 300 -1.55 -8.79 5.99
CA GLN A 300 -0.47 -9.27 6.87
C GLN A 300 -0.99 -10.20 7.97
N GLU A 301 -0.57 -11.47 7.96
CA GLU A 301 -1.12 -12.60 8.73
C GLU A 301 -1.23 -12.47 10.28
N ASP A 302 -0.79 -11.38 10.91
CA ASP A 302 -0.84 -11.22 12.38
C ASP A 302 -1.23 -9.79 12.84
N VAL A 303 -1.66 -8.94 11.92
CA VAL A 303 -1.74 -7.50 12.18
C VAL A 303 -3.08 -7.04 12.78
N GLU A 304 -4.18 -7.77 12.58
CA GLU A 304 -5.45 -7.44 13.26
C GLU A 304 -5.37 -7.61 14.79
N LYS A 305 -4.56 -8.57 15.27
CA LYS A 305 -4.22 -8.76 16.70
C LYS A 305 -3.19 -7.76 17.23
N THR A 306 -2.54 -7.03 16.32
CA THR A 306 -1.44 -6.11 16.65
C THR A 306 -1.94 -4.71 17.07
N LEU A 307 -3.12 -4.29 16.59
CA LEU A 307 -3.74 -3.05 17.06
C LEU A 307 -4.16 -3.17 18.53
N SER A 308 -3.82 -2.15 19.32
CA SER A 308 -4.44 -1.97 20.63
C SER A 308 -5.96 -1.76 20.49
N GLU A 309 -6.74 -2.10 21.52
CA GLU A 309 -8.20 -1.84 21.49
C GLU A 309 -8.52 -0.34 21.31
N GLU A 310 -7.67 0.54 21.84
CA GLU A 310 -7.78 1.99 21.71
C GLU A 310 -7.56 2.44 20.27
N ASP A 311 -6.50 1.96 19.62
CA ASP A 311 -6.21 2.28 18.22
C ASP A 311 -7.29 1.71 17.31
N ARG A 312 -7.75 0.48 17.57
CA ARG A 312 -8.83 -0.16 16.81
C ARG A 312 -10.12 0.67 16.87
N LYS A 313 -10.48 1.14 18.06
CA LYS A 313 -11.65 2.02 18.26
C LYS A 313 -11.46 3.37 17.58
N THR A 314 -10.25 3.91 17.62
CA THR A 314 -9.90 5.18 16.96
C THR A 314 -10.03 5.08 15.44
N VAL A 315 -9.41 4.08 14.81
CA VAL A 315 -9.52 3.84 13.36
C VAL A 315 -10.98 3.59 12.96
N ARG A 316 -11.69 2.75 13.73
CA ARG A 316 -13.10 2.45 13.47
C ARG A 316 -13.96 3.70 13.49
N THR A 317 -13.87 4.50 14.55
CA THR A 317 -14.66 5.73 14.67
C THR A 317 -14.30 6.75 13.59
N ALA A 318 -13.02 6.84 13.22
CA ALA A 318 -12.56 7.70 12.13
C ALA A 318 -13.15 7.28 10.78
N PHE A 319 -13.17 5.98 10.47
CA PHE A 319 -13.79 5.48 9.24
C PHE A 319 -15.31 5.60 9.24
N ILE A 320 -15.97 5.38 10.37
CA ILE A 320 -17.41 5.62 10.49
C ILE A 320 -17.73 7.08 10.12
N ARG A 321 -16.97 8.04 10.66
CA ARG A 321 -17.12 9.47 10.36
C ARG A 321 -16.80 9.80 8.91
N ARG A 322 -15.71 9.24 8.38
CA ARG A 322 -15.19 9.45 7.03
C ARG A 322 -16.15 8.98 5.94
N PHE A 323 -16.83 7.85 6.14
CA PHE A 323 -17.64 7.21 5.12
C PHE A 323 -19.15 7.38 5.30
N PHE A 324 -19.61 7.50 6.55
CA PHE A 324 -21.03 7.58 6.87
C PHE A 324 -21.42 8.98 7.33
N THR A 325 -21.32 9.25 8.63
CA THR A 325 -21.78 10.50 9.24
C THR A 325 -20.98 10.87 10.47
N ASP A 326 -20.87 12.18 10.73
CA ASP A 326 -20.22 12.75 11.92
C ASP A 326 -21.20 12.90 13.10
N ARG A 327 -22.48 12.57 12.91
CA ARG A 327 -23.50 12.64 13.97
C ARG A 327 -23.12 11.71 15.12
N LEU A 328 -22.88 12.29 16.30
CA LEU A 328 -22.38 11.58 17.47
C LEU A 328 -23.31 10.42 17.89
N GLU A 329 -24.63 10.62 17.80
CA GLU A 329 -25.66 9.61 18.09
C GLU A 329 -25.45 8.33 17.26
N TYR A 330 -25.24 8.49 15.95
CA TYR A 330 -24.98 7.37 15.05
C TYR A 330 -23.62 6.73 15.34
N VAL A 331 -22.55 7.54 15.46
CA VAL A 331 -21.19 7.05 15.71
C VAL A 331 -21.12 6.25 17.00
N ASN A 332 -21.84 6.66 18.04
CA ASN A 332 -21.86 5.99 19.34
C ASN A 332 -22.46 4.60 19.28
N VAL A 333 -23.50 4.38 18.47
CA VAL A 333 -24.07 3.04 18.26
C VAL A 333 -23.20 2.25 17.28
N ALA A 334 -22.86 2.87 16.16
CA ALA A 334 -22.15 2.21 15.06
C ALA A 334 -20.79 1.65 15.45
N LYS A 335 -20.05 2.31 16.36
CA LYS A 335 -18.73 1.83 16.80
C LYS A 335 -18.79 0.49 17.53
N ASP A 336 -19.94 0.09 18.05
CA ASP A 336 -20.07 -1.15 18.82
C ASP A 336 -20.42 -2.34 17.90
N TYR A 337 -21.07 -2.08 16.76
CA TYR A 337 -21.50 -3.12 15.80
C TYR A 337 -20.63 -3.23 14.53
N ILE A 338 -20.01 -2.13 14.07
CA ILE A 338 -19.21 -2.11 12.84
C ILE A 338 -17.76 -2.50 13.17
N LYS A 339 -17.23 -3.55 12.54
CA LYS A 339 -15.84 -4.01 12.67
C LYS A 339 -14.95 -3.37 11.61
N LEU A 340 -13.62 -3.44 11.79
CA LEU A 340 -12.68 -2.92 10.79
C LEU A 340 -12.71 -3.74 9.49
N SER A 341 -12.89 -5.06 9.58
CA SER A 341 -13.03 -5.94 8.43
C SER A 341 -14.26 -5.63 7.56
N ASP A 342 -15.31 -5.05 8.15
CA ASP A 342 -16.49 -4.63 7.40
C ASP A 342 -16.17 -3.53 6.37
N PHE A 343 -15.14 -2.70 6.62
CA PHE A 343 -14.70 -1.68 5.68
C PHE A 343 -13.97 -2.27 4.47
N ILE A 344 -13.30 -3.42 4.59
CA ILE A 344 -12.69 -4.12 3.44
C ILE A 344 -13.81 -4.48 2.46
N PHE A 345 -14.84 -5.16 2.96
CA PHE A 345 -15.97 -5.58 2.14
C PHE A 345 -16.71 -4.37 1.54
N LEU A 346 -16.93 -3.33 2.35
CA LEU A 346 -17.55 -2.09 1.92
C LEU A 346 -16.78 -1.48 0.75
N LEU A 347 -15.47 -1.23 0.92
CA LEU A 347 -14.61 -0.56 -0.06
C LEU A 347 -14.47 -1.34 -1.37
N ASN A 348 -14.51 -2.67 -1.33
CA ASN A 348 -14.54 -3.52 -2.52
C ASN A 348 -15.85 -3.39 -3.34
N HIS A 349 -16.90 -2.79 -2.78
CA HIS A 349 -18.18 -2.54 -3.45
C HIS A 349 -18.50 -1.05 -3.55
N VAL A 350 -17.49 -0.18 -3.53
CA VAL A 350 -17.67 1.26 -3.72
C VAL A 350 -17.50 1.62 -5.18
N VAL A 351 -18.41 2.46 -5.69
CA VAL A 351 -18.26 3.19 -6.94
C VAL A 351 -18.01 4.65 -6.59
N GLY A 352 -16.84 5.14 -6.98
CA GLY A 352 -16.53 6.56 -6.91
C GLY A 352 -15.14 6.92 -7.42
N PRO A 353 -14.86 8.23 -7.52
CA PRO A 353 -13.56 8.72 -7.94
C PRO A 353 -12.45 8.21 -7.00
N ALA A 354 -11.37 7.66 -7.57
CA ALA A 354 -10.24 7.15 -6.79
C ALA A 354 -9.62 8.21 -5.86
N GLN A 355 -9.53 9.45 -6.35
CA GLN A 355 -9.04 10.62 -5.60
C GLN A 355 -10.15 11.33 -4.81
N GLY A 356 -11.31 10.68 -4.67
CA GLY A 356 -12.49 11.21 -4.02
C GLY A 356 -12.43 11.25 -2.51
N TYR A 357 -13.26 12.14 -1.96
CA TYR A 357 -13.45 12.35 -0.52
C TYR A 357 -14.91 12.18 -0.08
N GLY A 358 -15.80 11.75 -0.98
CA GLY A 358 -17.23 11.62 -0.75
C GLY A 358 -17.60 10.62 0.34
N LYS A 359 -18.81 10.80 0.88
CA LYS A 359 -19.46 9.91 1.86
C LYS A 359 -20.58 9.11 1.18
N PHE A 360 -21.09 8.06 1.83
CA PHE A 360 -22.19 7.24 1.32
C PHE A 360 -23.59 7.78 1.64
N GLY A 361 -23.68 8.82 2.49
CA GLY A 361 -24.94 9.47 2.84
C GLY A 361 -25.75 8.76 3.94
N GLY A 362 -26.80 9.43 4.42
CA GLY A 362 -27.54 9.02 5.63
C GLY A 362 -28.37 7.74 5.49
N LYS A 363 -28.97 7.50 4.31
CA LYS A 363 -29.77 6.28 4.07
C LYS A 363 -28.88 5.03 4.13
N THR A 364 -27.77 5.07 3.39
CA THR A 364 -26.76 4.01 3.41
C THR A 364 -26.22 3.78 4.81
N SER A 365 -25.94 4.86 5.56
CA SER A 365 -25.50 4.77 6.96
C SER A 365 -26.51 3.98 7.80
N GLY A 366 -27.80 4.34 7.74
CA GLY A 366 -28.84 3.63 8.48
C GLY A 366 -28.97 2.16 8.09
N VAL A 367 -29.01 1.85 6.80
CA VAL A 367 -29.16 0.48 6.29
C VAL A 367 -27.95 -0.38 6.66
N PHE A 368 -26.73 0.15 6.48
CA PHE A 368 -25.51 -0.56 6.80
C PHE A 368 -25.40 -0.87 8.30
N LEU A 369 -25.73 0.10 9.16
CA LEU A 369 -25.74 -0.13 10.61
C LEU A 369 -26.80 -1.17 11.00
N ALA A 370 -28.02 -1.08 10.46
CA ALA A 370 -29.09 -2.02 10.73
C ALA A 370 -28.69 -3.46 10.33
N GLU A 371 -28.03 -3.62 9.17
CA GLU A 371 -27.48 -4.91 8.75
C GLU A 371 -26.50 -5.47 9.78
N LYS A 372 -25.55 -4.67 10.30
CA LYS A 372 -24.58 -5.16 11.29
C LYS A 372 -25.22 -5.55 12.61
N ILE A 373 -26.19 -4.76 13.10
CA ILE A 373 -26.96 -5.08 14.31
C ILE A 373 -27.71 -6.40 14.13
N LEU A 374 -28.39 -6.59 13.01
CA LEU A 374 -29.16 -7.81 12.73
C LEU A 374 -28.25 -9.03 12.53
N LYS A 375 -27.06 -8.86 11.93
CA LYS A 375 -26.07 -9.94 11.81
C LYS A 375 -25.58 -10.43 13.17
N GLU A 376 -25.33 -9.52 14.11
CA GLU A 376 -24.96 -9.92 15.47
C GLU A 376 -26.16 -10.53 16.23
N ALA A 377 -27.36 -9.99 16.07
CA ALA A 377 -28.56 -10.52 16.73
C ALA A 377 -28.93 -11.93 16.25
N LYS A 378 -28.69 -12.26 14.96
CA LYS A 378 -28.86 -13.60 14.38
C LYS A 378 -28.04 -14.69 15.07
N GLU A 379 -26.92 -14.35 15.70
CA GLU A 379 -26.12 -15.30 16.46
C GLU A 379 -26.80 -15.73 17.77
N LYS A 380 -27.74 -14.91 18.27
CA LYS A 380 -28.41 -15.08 19.57
C LYS A 380 -29.87 -15.51 19.42
N GLU A 381 -30.56 -15.08 18.37
CA GLU A 381 -31.99 -15.33 18.16
C GLU A 381 -32.28 -16.14 16.89
N GLU A 382 -32.94 -17.29 17.08
CA GLU A 382 -33.28 -18.23 16.00
C GLU A 382 -34.28 -17.64 14.99
N THR A 383 -35.19 -16.77 15.44
CA THR A 383 -36.25 -16.14 14.61
C THR A 383 -35.70 -15.22 13.53
N LEU A 384 -34.45 -14.74 13.68
CA LEU A 384 -33.82 -13.81 12.74
C LEU A 384 -33.01 -14.54 11.65
N LYS A 385 -32.87 -15.87 11.71
CA LYS A 385 -32.01 -16.63 10.77
C LYS A 385 -32.41 -16.47 9.31
N ASP A 386 -33.70 -16.31 9.02
CA ASP A 386 -34.21 -16.22 7.64
C ASP A 386 -34.02 -14.84 6.97
N ILE A 387 -33.57 -13.82 7.71
CA ILE A 387 -33.33 -12.48 7.13
C ILE A 387 -32.12 -12.52 6.17
N VAL A 388 -32.31 -12.14 4.91
CA VAL A 388 -31.22 -12.10 3.91
C VAL A 388 -30.87 -10.64 3.59
N PHE A 389 -29.58 -10.37 3.41
CA PHE A 389 -29.08 -9.06 3.00
C PHE A 389 -28.65 -9.08 1.54
N PRO A 390 -29.11 -8.14 0.69
CA PRO A 390 -28.71 -8.08 -0.71
C PRO A 390 -27.25 -7.64 -0.84
N ARG A 391 -26.55 -8.18 -1.83
CA ARG A 391 -25.27 -7.60 -2.25
C ARG A 391 -25.52 -6.22 -2.83
N SER A 392 -24.86 -5.21 -2.25
CA SER A 392 -25.11 -3.81 -2.56
C SER A 392 -23.82 -3.12 -2.97
N TRP A 393 -23.93 -2.21 -3.95
CA TRP A 393 -22.88 -1.29 -4.35
C TRP A 393 -23.15 0.10 -3.77
N TYR A 394 -22.09 0.77 -3.35
CA TYR A 394 -22.17 2.05 -2.65
C TYR A 394 -21.61 3.17 -3.52
N VAL A 395 -22.43 4.16 -3.82
CA VAL A 395 -22.02 5.32 -4.61
C VAL A 395 -21.63 6.45 -3.66
N THR A 396 -20.43 7.00 -3.82
CA THR A 396 -19.98 8.16 -3.02
C THR A 396 -20.63 9.46 -3.51
N SER A 397 -20.84 10.41 -2.60
CA SER A 397 -21.51 11.68 -2.89
C SER A 397 -20.82 12.53 -3.97
N ASP A 398 -19.50 12.45 -4.08
CA ASP A 398 -18.69 13.14 -5.09
C ASP A 398 -18.73 12.47 -6.47
N THR A 399 -19.23 11.23 -6.57
CA THR A 399 -19.46 10.56 -7.85
C THR A 399 -20.49 11.30 -8.69
N ILE A 400 -21.57 11.77 -8.06
CA ILE A 400 -22.63 12.50 -8.77
C ILE A 400 -22.08 13.82 -9.32
N LEU A 401 -21.31 14.54 -8.51
CA LEU A 401 -20.67 15.79 -8.94
C LEU A 401 -19.70 15.54 -10.10
N ASN A 402 -18.85 14.52 -10.00
CA ASN A 402 -17.93 14.17 -11.07
C ASN A 402 -18.65 13.70 -12.34
N PHE A 403 -19.75 12.97 -12.21
CA PHE A 403 -20.56 12.58 -13.37
C PHE A 403 -21.14 13.81 -14.07
N VAL A 404 -21.67 14.77 -13.32
CA VAL A 404 -22.20 16.01 -13.89
C VAL A 404 -21.12 16.80 -14.61
N HIS A 405 -19.97 17.03 -13.96
CA HIS A 405 -18.85 17.76 -14.58
C HIS A 405 -18.28 17.02 -15.80
N TYR A 406 -18.18 15.69 -15.75
CA TYR A 406 -17.66 14.90 -16.86
C TYR A 406 -18.53 14.99 -18.13
N ASN A 407 -19.83 15.20 -17.95
CA ASN A 407 -20.80 15.30 -19.05
C ASN A 407 -21.16 16.76 -19.39
N ASP A 408 -20.47 17.76 -18.82
CA ASP A 408 -20.76 19.19 -18.97
C ASP A 408 -22.23 19.53 -18.68
N LEU A 409 -22.81 18.93 -17.61
CA LEU A 409 -24.21 19.10 -17.23
C LEU A 409 -24.41 20.08 -16.06
N ASP A 410 -23.53 21.06 -15.90
CA ASP A 410 -23.51 21.98 -14.76
C ASP A 410 -24.85 22.69 -14.54
N GLU A 411 -25.63 22.95 -15.61
CA GLU A 411 -26.92 23.61 -15.51
C GLU A 411 -27.97 22.76 -14.76
N ALA A 412 -27.78 21.43 -14.70
CA ALA A 412 -28.69 20.52 -14.00
C ALA A 412 -28.81 20.83 -12.50
N PHE A 413 -27.76 21.40 -11.87
CA PHE A 413 -27.82 21.82 -10.48
C PHE A 413 -28.76 23.02 -10.26
N HIS A 414 -28.89 23.89 -11.26
CA HIS A 414 -29.70 25.10 -11.18
C HIS A 414 -31.20 24.82 -11.37
N ILE A 415 -31.58 23.70 -12.00
CA ILE A 415 -32.98 23.29 -12.19
C ILE A 415 -33.71 23.14 -10.85
N LYS A 416 -33.03 22.77 -9.77
CA LYS A 416 -33.64 22.64 -8.44
C LYS A 416 -34.07 24.00 -7.84
N TYR A 417 -33.53 25.10 -8.35
CA TYR A 417 -33.76 26.46 -7.88
C TYR A 417 -34.59 27.31 -8.87
N LEU A 418 -34.97 26.74 -10.00
CA LEU A 418 -36.02 27.23 -10.90
C LEU A 418 -37.37 26.68 -10.42
#